data_AF-A0A2H0P608-F1
#
_entry.id   AF-A0A2H0P608-F1
#
_cell.length_a   1.000
_cell.length_b   1.000
_cell.length_c   1.000
_cell.angle_alpha   90.00
_cell.angle_beta   90.00
_cell.angle_gamma   90.00
#
_symmetry.space_group_name_H-M   'P 1'
#
loop_
_entity.id
_entity.type
_entity.pdbx_description
1 polymer ?
#
loop_
_entity_poly.entity_id
_entity_poly.type
_entity_poly.pdbx_seq_one_letter_code
_entity_poly.pdbx_strand_id
1 'polypeptide(L)'
;MKIFMFIALFVMLAGCGSQETIQGEDYGDLAGTDAGLLLTQAEHTTGWGKSTCFDCHNLDNIHQNDRTGTGLNLAAIRHMTETEGLSSCASCHGTNGVE
;
A
#
# COMPACT_ATOMS: atom_id res chain seq x y z
N MET A 1 34.52 31.41 -15.11
CA MET A 1 33.18 31.59 -14.52
C MET A 1 32.11 30.71 -15.17
N LYS A 2 31.96 30.74 -16.50
CA LYS A 2 30.94 29.95 -17.24
C LYS A 2 31.02 28.43 -16.97
N ILE A 3 32.23 27.85 -16.91
CA ILE A 3 32.43 26.40 -16.68
C ILE A 3 31.95 25.94 -15.29
N PHE A 4 32.15 26.75 -14.25
CA PHE A 4 31.71 26.40 -12.89
C PHE A 4 30.18 26.30 -12.78
N MET A 5 29.45 27.10 -13.55
CA MET A 5 27.99 27.08 -13.59
C MET A 5 27.43 25.80 -14.22
N PHE A 6 28.11 25.25 -15.23
CA PHE A 6 27.71 23.98 -15.85
C PHE A 6 27.97 22.77 -14.95
N ILE A 7 29.06 22.78 -14.18
CA ILE A 7 29.38 21.70 -13.24
C ILE A 7 28.35 21.63 -12.11
N ALA A 8 27.96 22.79 -11.54
CA ALA A 8 26.94 22.85 -10.50
C ALA A 8 25.57 22.33 -10.96
N LEU A 9 25.18 22.64 -12.21
CA LEU A 9 23.94 22.14 -12.81
C LEU A 9 23.99 20.61 -13.02
N PHE A 10 25.14 20.06 -13.41
CA PHE A 10 25.30 18.62 -13.64
C PHE A 10 25.27 17.82 -12.32
N VAL A 11 25.82 18.37 -11.23
CA VAL A 11 25.80 17.72 -9.91
C VAL A 11 24.39 17.67 -9.32
N MET A 12 23.54 18.68 -9.57
CA MET A 12 22.14 18.64 -9.12
C MET A 12 21.29 17.59 -9.86
N LEU A 13 21.62 17.27 -11.11
CA LEU A 13 20.93 16.24 -11.88
C LEU A 13 21.35 14.81 -11.50
N ALA A 14 22.55 14.64 -10.91
CA ALA A 14 23.06 13.33 -10.51
C ALA A 14 22.45 12.80 -9.19
N GLY A 15 21.67 13.60 -8.45
CA GLY A 15 21.04 13.20 -7.19
C GLY A 15 19.66 12.55 -7.33
N CYS A 16 19.09 12.51 -8.53
CA CYS A 16 17.75 11.97 -8.77
C CYS A 16 17.85 10.52 -9.27
N GLY A 17 18.06 9.57 -8.35
CA GLY A 17 18.15 8.16 -8.74
C GLY A 17 18.54 7.17 -7.66
N SER A 18 18.23 7.41 -6.39
CA SER A 18 18.13 6.27 -5.46
C SER A 18 16.79 5.61 -5.72
N GLN A 19 16.83 4.46 -6.40
CA GLN A 19 15.69 3.57 -6.55
C GLN A 19 15.41 2.94 -5.17
N GLU A 20 14.82 3.73 -4.27
CA GLU A 20 14.11 3.19 -3.12
C GLU A 20 13.01 2.32 -3.73
N THR A 21 13.24 1.01 -3.74
CA THR A 21 12.19 0.04 -4.07
C THR A 21 11.03 0.39 -3.15
N ILE A 22 9.89 0.80 -3.71
CA ILE A 22 8.67 1.03 -2.93
C ILE A 22 8.37 -0.31 -2.27
N GLN A 23 8.72 -0.46 -1.00
CA GLN A 23 8.47 -1.69 -0.26
C GLN A 23 6.96 -1.85 -0.01
N GLY A 24 6.14 -0.86 -0.36
CA GLY A 24 4.72 -0.83 -0.08
C GLY A 24 4.44 -0.62 1.40
N GLU A 25 3.18 -0.38 1.73
CA GLU A 25 2.70 -0.29 3.10
C GLU A 25 2.91 -1.65 3.82
N ASP A 26 3.15 -1.59 5.13
CA ASP A 26 3.32 -2.77 5.98
C ASP A 26 2.37 -2.69 7.18
N TYR A 27 1.43 -3.65 7.22
CA TYR A 27 0.42 -3.78 8.27
C TYR A 27 0.55 -5.10 9.04
N GLY A 28 1.66 -5.81 8.87
CA GLY A 28 1.87 -7.13 9.47
C GLY A 28 1.02 -8.24 8.82
N ASP A 29 0.82 -9.33 9.56
CA ASP A 29 0.05 -10.49 9.11
C ASP A 29 -1.40 -10.41 9.60
N LEU A 30 -2.27 -9.78 8.80
CA LEU A 30 -3.71 -9.77 9.10
C LEU A 30 -4.31 -11.17 8.99
N ALA A 31 -3.88 -11.99 8.02
CA ALA A 31 -4.40 -13.34 7.84
C ALA A 31 -4.15 -14.25 9.06
N GLY A 32 -3.13 -13.93 9.86
CA GLY A 32 -2.77 -14.62 11.09
C GLY A 32 -3.52 -14.19 12.35
N THR A 33 -4.38 -13.16 12.31
CA THR A 33 -5.18 -12.76 13.48
C THR A 33 -6.42 -13.62 13.64
N ASP A 34 -7.08 -13.55 14.81
CA ASP A 34 -8.30 -14.31 15.08
C ASP A 34 -9.46 -13.97 14.11
N ALA A 35 -9.44 -12.75 13.53
CA ALA A 35 -10.41 -12.31 12.54
C ALA A 35 -10.01 -12.67 11.08
N GLY A 36 -8.80 -13.19 10.89
CA GLY A 36 -8.22 -13.43 9.58
C GLY A 36 -8.19 -12.14 8.75
N LEU A 37 -8.66 -12.21 7.50
CA LEU A 37 -8.63 -11.04 6.61
C LEU A 37 -9.68 -9.96 6.95
N LEU A 38 -10.67 -10.27 7.78
CA LEU A 38 -11.69 -9.29 8.17
C LEU A 38 -11.07 -8.26 9.10
N LEU A 39 -11.21 -6.99 8.75
CA LEU A 39 -10.70 -5.92 9.59
C LEU A 39 -11.54 -5.82 10.87
N THR A 40 -10.86 -5.58 11.98
CA THR A 40 -11.49 -5.24 13.25
C THR A 40 -11.21 -3.79 13.65
N GLN A 41 -12.05 -3.25 14.54
CA GLN A 41 -11.82 -1.92 15.10
C GLN A 41 -10.47 -1.79 15.81
N ALA A 42 -9.97 -2.88 16.41
CA ALA A 42 -8.68 -2.89 17.10
C ALA A 42 -7.49 -2.79 16.14
N GLU A 43 -7.58 -3.41 14.96
CA GLU A 43 -6.54 -3.36 13.91
C GLU A 43 -6.61 -2.05 13.12
N HIS A 44 -7.80 -1.49 12.92
CA HIS A 44 -8.04 -0.32 12.06
C HIS A 44 -8.52 0.93 12.82
N THR A 45 -7.96 1.19 14.01
CA THR A 45 -8.45 2.23 14.95
C THR A 45 -8.76 3.61 14.35
N THR A 46 -7.92 4.13 13.46
CA THR A 46 -8.09 5.45 12.82
C THR A 46 -9.11 5.41 11.67
N GLY A 47 -9.13 4.31 10.92
CA GLY A 47 -9.92 4.17 9.68
C GLY A 47 -11.25 3.46 9.86
N TRP A 48 -11.51 2.87 11.04
CA TRP A 48 -12.72 2.11 11.32
C TRP A 48 -13.99 2.95 11.11
N GLY A 49 -15.01 2.35 10.50
CA GLY A 49 -16.27 3.02 10.17
C GLY A 49 -16.20 3.95 8.95
N LYS A 50 -15.12 3.88 8.16
CA LYS A 50 -15.00 4.62 6.88
C LYS A 50 -15.20 3.68 5.70
N SER A 51 -16.01 4.10 4.72
CA SER A 51 -16.18 3.37 3.46
C SER A 51 -15.13 3.74 2.41
N THR A 52 -14.33 4.79 2.63
CA THR A 52 -13.33 5.32 1.68
C THR A 52 -11.92 4.86 2.03
N CYS A 53 -11.59 3.60 1.71
CA CYS A 53 -10.30 2.99 2.06
C CYS A 53 -9.10 3.78 1.50
N PHE A 54 -9.23 4.33 0.30
CA PHE A 54 -8.13 5.03 -0.38
C PHE A 54 -7.83 6.44 0.14
N ASP A 55 -8.61 6.95 1.10
CA ASP A 55 -8.27 8.19 1.80
C ASP A 55 -7.04 8.01 2.70
N CYS A 56 -6.79 6.79 3.16
CA CYS A 56 -5.67 6.45 4.03
C CYS A 56 -4.66 5.49 3.39
N HIS A 57 -5.09 4.68 2.42
CA HIS A 57 -4.25 3.68 1.76
C HIS A 57 -4.02 4.04 0.30
N ASN A 58 -2.77 4.01 -0.15
CA ASN A 58 -2.48 4.11 -1.56
C ASN A 58 -2.58 2.73 -2.21
N LEU A 59 -3.45 2.59 -3.21
CA LEU A 59 -3.64 1.35 -3.98
C LEU A 59 -2.31 0.79 -4.50
N ASP A 60 -1.41 1.67 -4.96
CA ASP A 60 -0.09 1.27 -5.49
C ASP A 60 0.89 0.80 -4.42
N ASN A 61 0.57 1.02 -3.14
CA ASN A 61 1.43 0.67 -2.01
C ASN A 61 0.92 -0.52 -1.21
N ILE A 62 -0.36 -0.87 -1.27
CA ILE A 62 -0.91 -2.06 -0.60
C ILE A 62 -0.72 -3.33 -1.43
N HIS A 63 -0.76 -4.49 -0.77
CA HIS A 63 -0.64 -5.82 -1.40
C HIS A 63 0.62 -6.03 -2.25
N GLN A 64 1.73 -5.37 -1.91
CA GLN A 64 2.96 -5.45 -2.70
C GLN A 64 3.81 -6.67 -2.34
N ASN A 65 4.04 -6.89 -1.04
CA ASN A 65 5.00 -7.88 -0.55
C ASN A 65 4.37 -8.82 0.49
N ASP A 66 4.63 -10.12 0.34
CA ASP A 66 4.27 -11.14 1.33
C ASP A 66 5.40 -11.25 2.36
N ARG A 67 5.35 -10.42 3.40
CA ARG A 67 6.43 -10.30 4.39
C ARG A 67 6.42 -11.41 5.42
N THR A 68 5.27 -12.02 5.66
CA THR A 68 5.07 -13.02 6.72
C THR A 68 4.89 -14.43 6.16
N GLY A 69 4.88 -14.59 4.83
CA GLY A 69 4.79 -15.90 4.18
C GLY A 69 3.37 -16.46 4.18
N THR A 70 2.37 -15.58 4.03
CA THR A 70 0.94 -15.92 3.94
C THR A 70 0.62 -16.85 2.77
N GLY A 71 1.43 -16.84 1.71
CA GLY A 71 1.20 -17.63 0.50
C GLY A 71 0.05 -17.13 -0.36
N LEU A 72 -0.49 -15.95 -0.07
CA LEU A 72 -1.55 -15.32 -0.85
C LEU A 72 -1.02 -14.90 -2.24
N ASN A 73 -1.87 -15.03 -3.26
CA ASN A 73 -1.53 -14.59 -4.61
C ASN A 73 -1.68 -13.07 -4.74
N LEU A 74 -0.69 -12.33 -4.24
CA LEU A 74 -0.69 -10.87 -4.24
C LEU A 74 -0.78 -10.26 -5.65
N ALA A 75 -0.26 -10.94 -6.68
CA ALA A 75 -0.39 -10.46 -8.05
C ALA A 75 -1.85 -10.50 -8.54
N ALA A 76 -2.58 -11.57 -8.23
CA ALA A 76 -4.00 -11.65 -8.54
C ALA A 76 -4.83 -10.66 -7.72
N ILE A 77 -4.49 -10.46 -6.44
CA ILE A 77 -5.16 -9.49 -5.57
C ILE A 77 -4.97 -8.07 -6.11
N ARG A 78 -3.75 -7.68 -6.49
CA ARG A 78 -3.49 -6.37 -7.12
C ARG A 78 -4.31 -6.20 -8.39
N HIS A 79 -4.31 -7.19 -9.27
CA HIS A 79 -5.09 -7.15 -10.51
C HIS A 79 -6.60 -6.96 -10.24
N MET A 80 -7.14 -7.65 -9.23
CA MET A 80 -8.53 -7.47 -8.78
C MET A 80 -8.77 -6.04 -8.28
N THR A 81 -7.92 -5.52 -7.38
CA THR A 81 -8.09 -4.17 -6.83
C THR A 81 -7.89 -3.06 -7.86
N GLU A 82 -7.04 -3.27 -8.87
CA GLU A 82 -6.87 -2.34 -10.01
C GLU A 82 -8.10 -2.32 -10.91
N THR A 83 -8.73 -3.48 -11.13
CA THR A 83 -9.87 -3.63 -12.05
C THR A 83 -11.20 -3.22 -11.41
N GLU A 84 -11.43 -3.64 -10.17
CA GLU A 84 -12.70 -3.47 -9.45
C GLU A 84 -12.68 -2.30 -8.46
N GLY A 85 -11.49 -1.74 -8.20
CA GLY A 85 -11.31 -0.59 -7.32
C GLY A 85 -11.78 -0.85 -5.90
N LEU A 86 -12.31 0.20 -5.27
CA LEU A 86 -12.76 0.19 -3.87
C LEU A 86 -13.81 -0.90 -3.58
N SER A 87 -14.58 -1.32 -4.57
CA SER A 87 -15.65 -2.30 -4.39
C SER A 87 -15.16 -3.70 -4.05
N SER A 88 -13.94 -4.07 -4.44
CA SER A 88 -13.38 -5.40 -4.16
C SER A 88 -12.87 -5.54 -2.72
N CYS A 89 -12.58 -4.44 -2.03
CA CYS A 89 -11.99 -4.47 -0.68
C CYS A 89 -12.85 -5.28 0.31
N ALA A 90 -14.17 -5.10 0.25
CA ALA A 90 -15.09 -5.75 1.18
C ALA A 90 -15.20 -7.27 0.97
N SER A 91 -14.73 -7.81 -0.15
CA SER A 91 -14.72 -9.26 -0.41
C SER A 91 -13.82 -10.02 0.57
N CYS A 92 -12.77 -9.38 1.08
CA CYS A 92 -11.81 -9.96 2.04
C CYS A 92 -11.82 -9.24 3.39
N HIS A 93 -11.99 -7.91 3.39
CA HIS A 93 -11.83 -7.07 4.58
C HIS A 93 -13.15 -6.73 5.29
N GLY A 94 -14.29 -7.14 4.73
CA GLY A 94 -15.62 -6.78 5.24
C GLY A 94 -15.97 -5.30 5.01
N THR A 95 -17.00 -4.81 5.68
CA THR A 95 -17.51 -3.45 5.48
C THR A 95 -16.77 -2.37 6.27
N ASN A 96 -15.67 -2.73 6.95
CA ASN A 96 -14.94 -1.84 7.86
C ASN A 96 -15.86 -1.20 8.93
N GLY A 97 -16.85 -1.95 9.42
CA GLY A 97 -17.79 -1.49 10.45
C GLY A 97 -18.82 -0.46 9.96
N VAL A 98 -18.93 -0.22 8.65
CA VAL A 98 -20.00 0.57 8.05
C VAL A 98 -21.21 -0.35 7.86
N GLU A 99 -22.17 -0.29 8.80
CA GLU A 99 -23.49 -0.92 8.68
C GLU A 99 -24.51 0.05 8.04
#